data_AF-A0AA90U2M4-F1
#
_entry.id   AF-A0AA90U2M4-F1
#
_cell.length_a   1.000
_cell.length_b   1.000
_cell.length_c   1.000
_cell.angle_alpha   90.00
_cell.angle_beta   90.00
_cell.angle_gamma   90.00
#
_symmetry.space_group_name_H-M   'P 1'
#
loop_
_entity.id
_entity.type
_entity.pdbx_description
1 polymer ?
#
loop_
_entity_poly.entity_id
_entity_poly.type
_entity_poly.pdbx_seq_one_letter_code
_entity_poly.pdbx_strand_id
1 'polypeptide(L)' 'MAIDCDSLGYFSITLRDGTKAKIDHGTTVSICRESQETGEAIHEIIRRKYYPSVKVIRMEFED' A
#
# COMPACT_ATOMS: atom_id res chain seq x y z
N MET A 1 -3.20 -17.52 8.86
CA MET A 1 -2.21 -17.55 7.78
C MET A 1 -1.53 -16.19 7.75
N ALA A 2 -0.23 -16.13 8.01
CA ALA A 2 0.54 -14.90 7.83
C ALA A 2 0.64 -14.65 6.31
N ILE A 3 0.27 -13.46 5.85
CA ILE A 3 0.50 -13.04 4.46
C ILE A 3 2.02 -12.95 4.27
N ASP A 4 2.54 -13.57 3.22
CA ASP A 4 3.93 -13.38 2.83
C ASP A 4 4.07 -12.01 2.16
N CYS A 5 4.58 -11.03 2.91
CA CYS A 5 4.69 -9.65 2.45
C CYS A 5 5.56 -9.53 1.19
N ASP A 6 6.56 -10.40 1.03
CA ASP A 6 7.49 -10.43 -0.10
C ASP A 6 6.81 -10.93 -1.39
N SER A 7 5.63 -11.57 -1.29
CA SER A 7 4.81 -11.99 -2.44
C SER A 7 3.83 -10.92 -2.94
N LEU A 8 3.74 -9.77 -2.26
CA LEU A 8 2.84 -8.69 -2.67
C LEU A 8 3.37 -7.99 -3.92
N GLY A 9 2.48 -7.56 -4.82
CA GLY A 9 2.86 -6.76 -5.97
C GLY A 9 3.14 -5.30 -5.61
N TYR A 10 2.51 -4.38 -6.33
CA TYR A 10 2.61 -2.93 -6.10
C TYR A 10 1.24 -2.33 -5.80
N PHE A 11 1.20 -1.17 -5.13
CA PHE A 11 -0.05 -0.43 -4.96
C PHE A 11 -0.21 0.65 -6.01
N SER A 12 -1.34 0.65 -6.70
CA SER A 12 -1.81 1.74 -7.53
C SER A 12 -2.75 2.62 -6.70
N ILE A 13 -2.38 3.89 -6.56
CA ILE A 13 -3.03 4.88 -5.71
C ILE A 13 -3.70 5.91 -6.60
N THR A 14 -4.98 6.20 -6.36
CA THR A 14 -5.67 7.35 -6.95
C THR A 14 -6.00 8.34 -5.86
N LEU A 15 -5.53 9.57 -6.00
CA LEU A 15 -5.79 10.68 -5.11
C LEU A 15 -7.14 11.34 -5.42
N ARG A 16 -7.64 12.15 -4.48
CA ARG A 16 -8.94 12.84 -4.63
C ARG A 16 -8.97 13.87 -5.75
N ASP A 17 -7.82 14.43 -6.12
CA ASP A 17 -7.65 15.36 -7.25
C ASP A 17 -7.61 14.64 -8.62
N GLY A 18 -7.65 13.30 -8.63
CA GLY A 18 -7.57 12.47 -9.83
C GLY A 18 -6.14 12.04 -10.20
N THR A 19 -5.13 12.52 -9.48
CA THR A 19 -3.73 12.11 -9.67
C THR A 19 -3.56 10.63 -9.38
N LYS A 20 -2.83 9.93 -10.23
CA LYS A 20 -2.45 8.53 -10.04
C LYS A 20 -0.99 8.44 -9.62
N ALA A 21 -0.72 7.64 -8.60
CA ALA A 21 0.62 7.35 -8.11
C ALA A 21 0.80 5.84 -7.95
N LYS A 22 2.03 5.37 -8.07
CA LYS A 22 2.40 3.96 -7.87
C LYS A 22 3.32 3.88 -6.66
N ILE A 23 3.01 2.98 -5.73
CA ILE A 23 3.91 2.57 -4.65
C ILE A 23 4.63 1.35 -5.18
N ASP A 24 5.96 1.42 -5.26
CA ASP A 24 6.79 0.31 -5.71
C ASP A 24 6.68 -0.91 -4.77
N HIS A 25 7.20 -2.04 -5.23
CA HIS A 25 7.18 -3.29 -4.48
C HIS A 25 7.92 -3.16 -3.13
N GLY A 26 9.10 -2.53 -3.08
CA GLY A 26 9.88 -2.39 -1.84
C GLY A 26 9.13 -1.60 -0.76
N THR A 27 8.49 -0.51 -1.17
CA THR A 27 7.62 0.27 -0.27
C THR A 27 6.37 -0.53 0.14
N THR A 28 5.79 -1.30 -0.79
CA THR A 28 4.65 -2.20 -0.51
C THR A 28 4.99 -3.25 0.56
N VAL A 29 6.15 -3.92 0.43
CA VAL A 29 6.65 -4.88 1.42
C VAL A 29 6.85 -4.20 2.78
N SER A 30 7.42 -3.00 2.79
CA SER A 30 7.65 -2.24 4.03
C SER A 30 6.33 -1.91 4.76
N ILE A 31 5.31 -1.47 4.02
CA ILE A 31 3.98 -1.19 4.55
C ILE A 31 3.32 -2.46 5.10
N CYS A 32 3.46 -3.58 4.40
CA CYS A 32 2.92 -4.85 4.86
C CYS A 32 3.59 -5.32 6.16
N ARG A 33 4.91 -5.22 6.27
CA ARG A 33 5.64 -5.55 7.50
C ARG A 33 5.23 -4.66 8.66
N GLU A 34 5.12 -3.35 8.44
CA GLU A 34 4.61 -2.43 9.47
C GLU A 34 3.18 -2.79 9.90
N SER A 35 2.31 -3.16 8.95
CA SER A 35 0.95 -3.62 9.24
C SER A 35 0.94 -4.88 10.13
N GLN A 36 1.85 -5.83 9.89
CA GLN A 36 1.99 -7.04 10.70
C GLN A 36 2.56 -6.75 12.10
N GLU A 37 3.54 -5.85 12.20
CA GLU A 37 4.19 -5.50 13.47
C GLU A 37 3.26 -4.69 14.38
N THR A 38 2.51 -3.75 13.81
CA THR A 38 1.67 -2.80 14.57
C THR A 38 0.23 -3.26 14.72
N GLY A 39 -0.24 -4.17 13.86
CA GLY A 39 -1.65 -4.52 13.71
C GLY A 39 -2.49 -3.44 13.01
N GLU A 40 -1.87 -2.35 12.54
CA GLU A 40 -2.55 -1.29 11.82
C GLU A 40 -2.88 -1.74 10.39
N ALA A 41 -4.02 -1.32 9.85
CA ALA A 41 -4.41 -1.69 8.49
C ALA A 41 -3.55 -0.96 7.45
N ILE A 42 -3.15 -1.66 6.38
CA ILE A 42 -2.34 -1.13 5.27
C ILE A 42 -2.85 0.22 4.73
N HIS A 43 -4.16 0.39 4.58
CA HIS A 43 -4.74 1.61 4.05
C HIS A 43 -4.60 2.81 4.98
N GLU A 44 -4.56 2.59 6.30
CA GLU A 44 -4.33 3.64 7.30
C GLU A 44 -2.85 4.06 7.29
N ILE A 45 -1.93 3.11 7.18
CA ILE A 45 -0.49 3.39 7.02
C ILE A 45 -0.25 4.23 5.75
N ILE A 46 -0.87 3.83 4.61
CA ILE A 46 -0.78 4.56 3.34
C ILE A 46 -1.30 5.99 3.48
N ARG A 47 -2.47 6.17 4.10
CA ARG A 47 -3.07 7.49 4.35
C ARG A 47 -2.18 8.36 5.22
N ARG A 48 -1.68 7.82 6.33
CA ARG A 48 -0.92 8.58 7.32
C ARG A 48 0.46 9.00 6.81
N LYS A 49 1.17 8.12 6.11
CA LYS A 49 2.59 8.30 5.78
C LYS A 49 2.87 8.74 4.35
N TYR A 50 2.05 8.34 3.38
CA TYR A 50 2.39 8.52 1.96
C TYR A 50 1.38 9.42 1.23
N TYR A 51 0.10 9.11 1.32
CA TYR A 51 -0.96 9.73 0.53
C TYR A 51 -2.20 10.07 1.38
N PRO A 52 -2.17 11.17 2.16
CA PRO A 52 -3.29 11.55 3.03
C PRO A 52 -4.58 11.89 2.28
N SER A 53 -4.48 12.30 1.01
CA SER A 53 -5.60 12.57 0.11
C SER A 53 -6.00 11.38 -0.75
N VAL A 54 -5.61 10.15 -0.39
CA VAL A 54 -5.97 8.96 -1.16
C VAL A 54 -7.49 8.75 -1.22
N LYS A 55 -7.96 8.41 -2.42
CA LYS A 55 -9.35 8.04 -2.69
C LYS A 55 -9.48 6.53 -2.88
N VAL A 56 -8.57 5.92 -3.64
CA VAL A 56 -8.59 4.50 -4.00
C VAL A 56 -7.19 3.92 -3.87
N ILE A 57 -7.11 2.70 -3.33
CA ILE A 57 -5.91 1.87 -3.27
C ILE A 57 -6.25 0.57 -3.99
N ARG A 58 -5.44 0.18 -4.97
CA ARG A 58 -5.54 -1.12 -5.65
C ARG A 58 -4.20 -1.83 -5.53
N MET A 59 -4.25 -3.11 -5.20
CA MET A 59 -3.09 -3.99 -5.30
C MET A 59 -3.07 -4.59 -6.70
N GLU A 60 -1.93 -4.50 -7.37
CA GLU A 60 -1.71 -5.09 -8.69
C GLU A 60 -0.47 -5.98 -8.62
N PHE A 61 -0.52 -7.14 -9.26
CA PHE A 61 0.59 -8.07 -9.39
C PHE A 61 1.17 -7.91 -10.79
N GLU A 62 2.50 -7.92 -10.93
CA GLU A 62 3.11 -8.09 -12.26
C GLU A 62 2.86 -9.54 -12.67
N ASP A 63 2.27 -9.73 -13.85
CA ASP A 63 1.92 -11.02 -14.46
C ASP A 63 3.16 -11.87 -14.76
#